data_AF-A0A3B9JY61-F1
#
_entry.id   AF-A0A3B9JY61-F1
#
_cell.length_a   1.000
_cell.length_b   1.000
_cell.length_c   1.000
_cell.angle_alpha   90.00
_cell.angle_beta   90.00
_cell.angle_gamma   90.00
#
_symmetry.space_group_name_H-M   'P 1'
#
loop_
_entity.id
_entity.type
_entity.pdbx_description
1 polymer ?
#
loop_
_entity_poly.entity_id
_entity_poly.type
_entity_poly.pdbx_seq_one_letter_code
_entity_poly.pdbx_strand_id
1 'polypeptide(L)'
;AKKLLLSEAGIRDQIRARGFQDSLLIAAVLSARKRGVEVQLADDGGIDLLDEEKKSRIFKVLAQTVSEIKTGKVVIRSVAGETWTVSLFASDSSATGQDIFLRL
;
A
#
# COMPACT_ATOMS: atom_id res chain seq x y z
N ALA A 1 20.53 -1.99 25.79
CA ALA A 1 19.30 -2.60 25.25
C ALA A 1 18.60 -1.61 24.32
N LYS A 2 18.73 -1.74 23.00
CA LYS A 2 18.14 -0.81 22.02
C LYS A 2 17.47 -1.63 20.91
N LYS A 3 16.34 -2.25 21.24
CA LYS A 3 15.59 -3.14 20.32
C LYS A 3 14.07 -3.00 20.47
N LEU A 4 13.59 -1.83 20.85
CA LEU A 4 12.16 -1.62 21.14
C LEU A 4 11.70 -0.20 20.78
N LEU A 5 12.06 0.28 19.58
CA LEU A 5 11.46 1.49 18.99
C LEU A 5 10.99 1.31 17.54
N LEU A 6 10.80 0.06 17.10
CA LEU A 6 9.74 -0.29 16.14
C LEU A 6 8.42 -0.46 16.92
N SER A 7 8.16 0.49 17.83
CA SER A 7 7.08 0.45 18.81
C SER A 7 5.75 0.28 18.09
N GLU A 8 4.85 -0.45 18.74
CA GLU A 8 3.42 -0.70 18.47
C GLU A 8 2.67 0.27 17.56
N ALA A 9 3.03 1.56 17.51
CA ALA A 9 2.54 2.53 16.54
C ALA A 9 2.66 2.03 15.08
N GLY A 10 3.80 1.41 14.71
CA GLY A 10 4.00 0.89 13.36
C GLY A 10 3.06 -0.25 12.99
N ILE A 11 2.58 -1.03 13.97
CA ILE A 11 1.63 -2.16 13.79
C ILE A 11 0.17 -1.73 13.97
N ARG A 12 -0.10 -0.78 14.87
CA ARG A 12 -1.45 -0.18 15.01
C ARG A 12 -1.85 0.64 13.79
N ASP A 13 -0.88 1.17 13.05
CA ASP A 13 -1.09 1.85 11.77
C ASP A 13 -1.16 0.89 10.56
N GLN A 14 -0.87 -0.41 10.75
CA GLN A 14 -0.80 -1.37 9.63
C GLN A 14 -2.17 -1.77 9.05
N ILE A 15 -3.28 -1.62 9.78
CA ILE A 15 -4.60 -2.12 9.34
C ILE A 15 -5.74 -1.25 9.89
N ARG A 16 -5.69 0.07 9.66
CA ARG A 16 -6.95 0.86 9.60
C ARG A 16 -7.67 0.66 8.27
N ALA A 17 -7.06 -0.09 7.36
CA ALA A 17 -7.63 -0.51 6.12
C ALA A 17 -8.12 -1.96 6.18
N ARG A 18 -9.32 -2.17 6.73
CA ARG A 18 -9.89 -3.52 6.89
C ARG A 18 -9.95 -4.31 5.58
N GLY A 19 -10.08 -3.64 4.44
CA GLY A 19 -10.07 -4.28 3.13
C GLY A 19 -8.68 -4.73 2.63
N PHE A 20 -7.57 -4.15 3.11
CA PHE A 20 -6.21 -4.47 2.62
C PHE A 20 -5.58 -5.65 3.38
N GLN A 21 -6.26 -6.80 3.41
CA GLN A 21 -5.83 -7.99 4.17
C GLN A 21 -5.19 -9.09 3.31
N ASP A 22 -4.91 -8.80 2.04
CA ASP A 22 -4.29 -9.76 1.13
C ASP A 22 -2.83 -10.04 1.51
N SER A 23 -2.49 -11.32 1.57
CA SER A 23 -1.17 -11.78 2.02
C SER A 23 -0.02 -11.34 1.12
N LEU A 24 -0.24 -11.22 -0.20
CA LEU A 24 0.78 -10.77 -1.14
C LEU A 24 1.04 -9.28 -0.96
N LEU A 25 -0.02 -8.48 -0.82
CA LEU A 25 0.10 -7.05 -0.56
C LEU A 25 0.80 -6.79 0.77
N ILE A 26 0.41 -7.48 1.83
CA ILE A 26 1.06 -7.36 3.15
C ILE A 26 2.56 -7.68 3.06
N ALA A 27 2.92 -8.78 2.40
CA ALA A 27 4.33 -9.16 2.23
C ALA A 27 5.13 -8.10 1.44
N ALA A 28 4.54 -7.55 0.37
CA ALA A 28 5.15 -6.48 -0.43
C ALA A 28 5.37 -5.21 0.39
N VAL A 29 4.37 -4.78 1.17
CA VAL A 29 4.44 -3.60 2.05
C VAL A 29 5.52 -3.77 3.13
N LEU A 30 5.56 -4.93 3.80
CA LEU A 30 6.59 -5.21 4.80
C LEU A 30 7.99 -5.21 4.18
N SER A 31 8.14 -5.77 2.98
CA SER A 31 9.40 -5.76 2.24
C SER A 31 9.82 -4.33 1.86
N ALA A 32 8.88 -3.49 1.40
CA ALA A 32 9.14 -2.08 1.09
C ALA A 32 9.58 -1.29 2.32
N ARG A 33 8.88 -1.45 3.43
CA ARG A 33 9.24 -0.80 4.71
C ARG A 33 10.61 -1.25 5.21
N LYS A 34 10.99 -2.52 5.03
CA LYS A 34 12.35 -3.01 5.34
C LYS A 34 13.43 -2.33 4.49
N ARG A 35 13.12 -1.88 3.28
CA ARG A 35 14.03 -1.07 2.43
C ARG A 35 14.10 0.40 2.84
N GLY A 36 13.25 0.84 3.78
CA GLY A 36 13.14 2.24 4.19
C GLY A 36 12.08 3.04 3.42
N VAL A 37 11.26 2.39 2.59
CA VAL A 37 10.13 3.05 1.92
C VAL A 37 9.02 3.32 2.93
N GLU A 38 8.54 4.57 3.01
CA GLU A 38 7.36 4.90 3.80
C GLU A 38 6.12 4.40 3.05
N VAL A 39 5.25 3.61 3.71
CA VAL A 39 4.02 3.10 3.07
C VAL A 39 2.82 3.41 3.95
N GLN A 40 1.84 4.11 3.38
CA GLN A 40 0.56 4.42 4.01
C GLN A 40 -0.58 3.70 3.28
N LEU A 41 -1.48 3.07 4.03
CA LEU A 41 -2.67 2.38 3.53
C LEU A 41 -3.92 2.99 4.17
N ALA A 42 -4.91 3.37 3.37
CA ALA A 42 -6.18 3.92 3.85
C ALA A 42 -7.35 3.25 3.11
N ASP A 43 -8.35 2.77 3.85
CA ASP A 43 -9.55 2.19 3.26
C ASP A 43 -10.78 2.96 3.67
N ASP A 44 -11.38 3.65 2.72
CA ASP A 44 -12.63 4.37 2.87
C ASP A 44 -13.82 3.56 2.31
N GLY A 45 -13.74 2.23 2.38
CA GLY A 45 -14.84 1.30 2.07
C GLY A 45 -14.92 0.84 0.61
N GLY A 46 -13.98 1.24 -0.24
CA GLY A 46 -13.98 0.85 -1.65
C GLY A 46 -13.76 -0.65 -1.86
N ILE A 47 -12.92 -1.29 -1.03
CA ILE A 47 -12.60 -2.72 -1.19
C ILE A 47 -13.82 -3.61 -0.98
N ASP A 48 -14.72 -3.23 -0.06
CA ASP A 48 -15.91 -4.01 0.27
C ASP A 48 -16.92 -4.10 -0.89
N LEU A 49 -16.81 -3.21 -1.88
CA LEU A 49 -17.67 -3.17 -3.07
C LEU A 49 -17.18 -4.08 -4.21
N LEU A 50 -15.97 -4.64 -4.08
CA LEU A 50 -15.38 -5.49 -5.10
C LEU A 50 -15.76 -6.95 -4.91
N ASP A 51 -15.95 -7.66 -6.02
CA ASP A 51 -15.98 -9.12 -6.02
C ASP A 51 -14.56 -9.70 -5.81
N GLU A 52 -14.49 -10.97 -5.43
CA GLU A 52 -13.22 -11.63 -5.07
C GLU A 52 -12.23 -11.70 -6.24
N GLU A 53 -12.72 -11.80 -7.48
CA GLU A 53 -11.86 -11.81 -8.68
C GLU A 53 -11.18 -10.46 -8.87
N LYS A 54 -11.95 -9.36 -8.82
CA LYS A 54 -11.44 -7.99 -8.89
C LYS A 54 -10.51 -7.68 -7.74
N LYS A 55 -10.86 -8.07 -6.51
CA LYS A 55 -9.97 -7.92 -5.33
C LYS A 55 -8.63 -8.59 -5.59
N SER A 56 -8.64 -9.87 -5.99
CA SER A 56 -7.39 -10.61 -6.26
C SER A 56 -6.54 -9.95 -7.34
N ARG A 57 -7.16 -9.48 -8.43
CA ARG A 57 -6.45 -8.77 -9.51
C ARG A 57 -5.83 -7.47 -9.00
N ILE A 58 -6.59 -6.65 -8.28
CA ILE A 58 -6.12 -5.38 -7.72
C ILE A 58 -4.96 -5.61 -6.76
N PHE A 59 -5.09 -6.55 -5.81
CA PHE A 59 -4.02 -6.84 -4.86
C PHE A 59 -2.73 -7.34 -5.52
N LYS A 60 -2.84 -8.16 -6.57
CA LYS A 60 -1.66 -8.58 -7.37
C LYS A 60 -0.95 -7.39 -8.00
N VAL A 61 -1.71 -6.47 -8.63
CA VAL A 61 -1.13 -5.26 -9.23
C VAL A 61 -0.46 -4.39 -8.17
N LEU A 62 -1.15 -4.12 -7.06
CA LEU A 62 -0.59 -3.32 -5.97
C LEU A 62 0.67 -3.95 -5.38
N ALA A 63 0.66 -5.26 -5.12
CA ALA A 63 1.82 -5.97 -4.57
C ALA A 63 3.03 -5.90 -5.54
N GLN A 64 2.79 -6.08 -6.83
CA GLN A 64 3.83 -5.95 -7.86
C GLN A 64 4.40 -4.52 -7.86
N THR A 65 3.55 -3.49 -7.97
CA THR A 65 4.00 -2.09 -8.00
C THR A 65 4.77 -1.72 -6.73
N VAL A 66 4.30 -2.11 -5.55
CA VAL A 66 5.00 -1.86 -4.27
C VAL A 66 6.37 -2.56 -4.22
N SER A 67 6.52 -3.73 -4.84
CA SER A 67 7.78 -4.46 -4.88
C SER A 67 8.86 -3.79 -5.73
N GLU A 68 8.44 -3.04 -6.76
CA GLU A 68 9.31 -2.32 -7.69
C GLU A 68 9.89 -1.05 -7.05
N ILE A 69 9.13 -0.40 -6.15
CA ILE A 69 9.54 0.83 -5.46
C ILE A 69 10.67 0.57 -4.46
N LYS A 70 11.79 1.28 -4.63
CA LYS A 70 13.01 1.06 -3.81
C LYS A 70 13.24 2.13 -2.74
N THR A 71 12.77 3.35 -2.98
CA THR A 71 12.99 4.53 -2.13
C THR A 71 11.75 5.43 -2.12
N GLY A 72 11.71 6.37 -1.18
CA GLY A 72 10.64 7.36 -1.10
C GLY A 72 9.40 6.90 -0.34
N LYS A 73 8.22 7.30 -0.83
CA LYS A 73 6.93 7.16 -0.15
C LYS A 73 5.86 6.58 -1.07
N VAL A 74 5.01 5.72 -0.52
CA VAL A 74 3.85 5.10 -1.18
C VAL A 74 2.60 5.35 -0.38
N VAL A 75 1.54 5.77 -1.04
CA VAL A 75 0.20 5.95 -0.47
C VAL A 75 -0.78 5.12 -1.31
N ILE A 76 -1.47 4.19 -0.67
CA ILE A 76 -2.53 3.39 -1.29
C ILE A 76 -3.84 3.72 -0.59
N ARG A 77 -4.86 4.07 -1.37
CA ARG A 77 -6.17 4.43 -0.85
C ARG A 77 -7.28 3.75 -1.64
N SER A 78 -8.20 3.10 -0.94
CA SER A 78 -9.50 2.70 -1.50
C SER A 78 -10.58 3.71 -1.16
N VAL A 79 -11.48 3.95 -2.11
CA VAL A 79 -12.62 4.87 -1.98
C VAL A 79 -13.87 4.25 -2.58
N ALA A 80 -15.02 4.53 -1.97
CA ALA A 80 -16.32 4.16 -2.49
C ALA A 80 -16.94 5.31 -3.31
N GLY A 81 -17.69 4.97 -4.37
CA GLY A 81 -18.48 5.94 -5.14
C GLY A 81 -17.74 6.69 -6.27
N GLU A 82 -16.48 6.35 -6.53
CA GLU A 82 -15.69 6.88 -7.64
C GLU A 82 -15.68 5.94 -8.85
N THR A 83 -15.20 6.41 -10.01
CA THR A 83 -15.03 5.55 -11.22
C THR A 83 -13.89 4.53 -11.10
N TRP A 84 -13.07 4.67 -10.07
CA TRP A 84 -11.95 3.80 -9.70
C TRP A 84 -12.09 3.47 -8.21
N THR A 85 -11.69 2.28 -7.81
CA THR A 85 -11.86 1.79 -6.43
C THR A 85 -10.60 1.97 -5.61
N VAL A 86 -9.42 1.82 -6.23
CA VAL A 86 -8.13 1.96 -5.54
C VAL A 86 -7.22 2.91 -6.29
N SER A 87 -6.50 3.75 -5.55
CA SER A 87 -5.39 4.54 -6.05
C SER A 87 -4.09 4.17 -5.37
N LEU A 88 -2.99 4.26 -6.12
CA LEU A 88 -1.64 4.17 -5.60
C LEU A 88 -0.87 5.40 -6.11
N PHE A 89 -0.28 6.13 -5.18
CA PHE A 89 0.69 7.18 -5.47
C PHE A 89 2.03 6.77 -4.87
N ALA A 90 3.08 6.78 -5.67
CA ALA A 90 4.44 6.63 -5.18
C ALA A 90 5.27 7.82 -5.63
N SER A 91 5.98 8.43 -4.68
CA SER A 91 6.97 9.46 -4.96
C SER A 91 8.35 8.90 -4.65
N ASP A 92 9.25 8.92 -5.64
CA ASP A 92 10.65 8.59 -5.40
C ASP A 92 11.36 9.84 -4.86
N SER A 93 12.10 9.67 -3.77
CA SER A 93 12.92 10.74 -3.19
C SER A 93 14.24 10.97 -3.95
N SER A 94 14.52 10.21 -5.00
CA SER A 94 15.70 10.39 -5.85
C SER A 94 15.52 11.53 -6.85
N ALA A 95 16.59 12.27 -7.14
CA ALA A 95 16.56 13.42 -8.06
C ALA A 95 16.22 13.04 -9.53
N THR A 96 16.24 11.75 -9.84
CA THR A 96 15.92 11.18 -11.16
C THR A 96 14.70 10.27 -11.15
N GLY A 97 14.06 10.12 -10.00
CA GLY A 97 12.96 9.20 -9.79
C GLY A 97 11.70 9.66 -10.50
N GLN A 98 10.90 8.71 -10.99
CA GLN A 98 9.58 9.00 -11.56
C GLN A 98 8.51 8.73 -10.52
N ASP A 99 7.58 9.67 -10.37
CA ASP A 99 6.37 9.46 -9.58
C ASP A 99 5.44 8.50 -10.31
N ILE A 100 4.89 7.54 -9.57
CA ILE A 100 3.92 6.57 -10.10
C ILE A 100 2.53 6.95 -9.59
N PHE A 101 1.57 7.05 -10.50
CA PHE A 101 0.16 7.22 -10.18
C PHE A 101 -0.69 6.16 -10.89
N LEU A 102 -1.41 5.35 -10.11
CA LEU A 102 -2.30 4.31 -10.61
C LEU A 102 -3.71 4.49 -10.04
N ARG A 103 -4.71 4.21 -10.86
CA ARG A 103 -6.12 4.07 -10.48
C ARG A 103 -6.63 2.74 -11.03
N LEU A 104 -7.26 1.94 -10.17
CA LEU A 104 -7.71 0.56 -10.43
C LEU A 104 -9.19 0.40 -10.09
#